data_AF-A0AAU7QRC3-F1
#
_entry.id   AF-A0AAU7QRC3-F1
#
_cell.length_a   1.000
_cell.length_b   1.000
_cell.length_c   1.000
_cell.angle_alpha   90.00
_cell.angle_beta   90.00
_cell.angle_gamma   90.00
#
_symmetry.space_group_name_H-M   'P 1'
#
loop_
_entity.id
_entity.type
_entity.pdbx_description
1 polymer ?
#
loop_
_entity_poly.entity_id
_entity_poly.type
_entity_poly.pdbx_seq_one_letter_code
_entity_poly.pdbx_strand_id
1 'polypeptide(L)'
;MYLILDIETNGLPLSINNSVYKINEWPNIIQLSWQLHNKTGNLISKKNYIIYPKNFIINKESYNIHKINNYKSYNYGYNIKYVLNILKKDFLKTKYIIGYNLKFDIKVLISEFIRNKIKFKFLKKKYKYIYIDLFKILNKNNFNK
;
A
#
# COMPACT_ATOMS: atom_id res chain seq x y z
N MET A 1 8.08 0.18 -16.66
CA MET A 1 6.70 -0.11 -16.20
C MET A 1 6.46 0.65 -14.92
N TYR A 2 5.30 1.25 -14.81
CA TYR A 2 4.88 2.06 -13.67
C TYR A 2 3.89 1.26 -12.83
N LEU A 3 4.01 1.33 -11.52
CA LEU A 3 3.04 0.74 -10.59
C LEU A 3 2.47 1.85 -9.74
N ILE A 4 1.18 2.12 -9.90
CA ILE A 4 0.44 3.05 -9.05
C ILE A 4 -0.08 2.25 -7.87
N LEU A 5 0.30 2.62 -6.65
CA LEU A 5 0.03 1.89 -5.42
C LEU A 5 -0.85 2.74 -4.49
N ASP A 6 -1.80 2.08 -3.84
CA ASP A 6 -2.67 2.66 -2.82
C ASP A 6 -2.94 1.59 -1.74
N ILE A 7 -2.81 1.96 -0.47
CA ILE A 7 -2.90 1.05 0.67
C ILE A 7 -3.75 1.69 1.76
N GLU A 8 -4.81 0.97 2.16
CA GLU A 8 -5.59 1.33 3.34
C GLU A 8 -5.22 0.41 4.50
N THR A 9 -5.19 0.98 5.70
CA THR A 9 -4.69 0.29 6.89
C THR A 9 -5.70 0.34 8.03
N ASN A 10 -5.60 -0.59 8.98
CA ASN A 10 -6.53 -0.68 10.11
C ASN A 10 -6.30 0.41 11.19
N GLY A 11 -5.40 1.37 10.96
CA GLY A 11 -5.01 2.42 11.87
C GLY A 11 -3.64 3.01 11.51
N LEU A 12 -3.06 3.81 12.41
CA LEU A 12 -1.74 4.41 12.24
C LEU A 12 -0.64 3.59 12.97
N PRO A 13 0.63 3.71 12.54
CA PRO A 13 1.74 3.11 13.26
C PRO A 13 1.97 3.83 14.58
N LEU A 14 2.56 3.15 15.57
CA LEU A 14 2.94 3.79 16.84
C LEU A 14 3.92 4.95 16.62
N SER A 15 4.84 4.80 15.66
CA SER A 15 5.67 5.88 15.16
C SER A 15 6.17 5.58 13.75
N ILE A 16 6.16 6.61 12.90
CA ILE A 16 6.67 6.53 11.52
C ILE A 16 8.19 6.25 11.47
N ASN A 17 8.90 6.53 12.56
CA ASN A 17 10.36 6.36 12.68
C ASN A 17 10.76 4.96 13.13
N ASN A 18 9.80 4.11 13.50
CA ASN A 18 10.10 2.77 13.95
C ASN A 18 10.69 1.92 12.84
N SER A 19 11.49 0.94 13.24
CA SER A 19 12.03 -0.06 12.34
C SER A 19 10.90 -0.90 11.75
N VAL A 20 10.95 -1.20 10.45
CA VAL A 20 9.98 -2.07 9.76
C VAL A 20 9.98 -3.50 10.30
N TYR A 21 11.03 -3.90 11.03
CA TYR A 21 11.12 -5.22 11.68
C TYR A 21 10.29 -5.31 12.96
N LYS A 22 9.90 -4.18 13.54
CA LYS A 22 8.99 -4.14 14.70
C LYS A 22 7.55 -4.28 14.24
N ILE A 23 7.21 -5.42 13.64
CA ILE A 23 5.96 -5.67 12.90
C ILE A 23 4.69 -5.33 13.70
N ASN A 24 4.70 -5.50 15.03
CA ASN A 24 3.56 -5.21 15.90
C ASN A 24 3.30 -3.71 16.09
N GLU A 25 4.28 -2.86 15.76
CA GLU A 25 4.15 -1.40 15.85
C GLU A 25 3.65 -0.76 14.54
N TRP A 26 3.48 -1.58 13.48
CA TRP A 26 2.95 -1.18 12.18
C TRP A 26 1.50 -1.67 12.02
N PRO A 27 0.62 -0.87 11.41
CA PRO A 27 -0.74 -1.28 11.17
C PRO A 27 -0.80 -2.42 10.14
N ASN A 28 -1.91 -3.15 10.13
CA ASN A 28 -2.20 -4.17 9.14
C ASN A 28 -2.90 -3.53 7.94
N ILE A 29 -2.64 -4.08 6.75
CA ILE A 29 -3.33 -3.68 5.52
C ILE A 29 -4.77 -4.22 5.56
N ILE A 30 -5.75 -3.35 5.27
CA ILE A 30 -7.17 -3.71 5.11
C ILE A 30 -7.63 -3.65 3.66
N GLN A 31 -6.93 -2.86 2.83
CA GLN A 31 -7.12 -2.84 1.38
C GLN A 31 -5.80 -2.62 0.67
N LEU A 32 -5.61 -3.33 -0.44
CA LEU A 32 -4.43 -3.21 -1.28
C LEU A 32 -4.84 -3.08 -2.74
N SER A 33 -4.52 -1.92 -3.31
CA SER A 33 -4.89 -1.55 -4.68
C SER A 33 -3.65 -1.18 -5.47
N TRP A 34 -3.57 -1.65 -6.71
CA TRP A 34 -2.54 -1.18 -7.63
C TRP A 34 -2.92 -1.30 -9.10
N GLN A 35 -2.27 -0.47 -9.91
CA GLN A 35 -2.32 -0.54 -11.37
C GLN A 35 -0.90 -0.70 -11.92
N LEU A 36 -0.72 -1.64 -12.85
CA LEU A 36 0.53 -1.83 -13.57
C LEU A 36 0.37 -1.27 -14.97
N HIS A 37 1.26 -0.37 -15.38
CA HIS A 37 1.29 0.25 -16.69
C HIS A 37 2.59 -0.09 -17.43
N ASN A 38 2.48 -0.20 -18.76
CA ASN A 38 3.63 -0.39 -19.63
C ASN A 38 4.50 0.89 -19.70
N LYS A 39 5.51 0.91 -20.58
CA LYS A 39 6.38 2.09 -20.75
C LYS A 39 5.71 3.30 -21.43
N THR A 40 4.62 3.08 -22.17
CA THR A 40 3.87 4.13 -22.87
C THR A 40 2.70 4.67 -22.04
N GLY A 41 2.49 4.15 -20.82
CA GLY A 41 1.39 4.54 -19.94
C GLY A 41 0.13 3.67 -20.06
N ASN A 42 0.08 2.70 -20.98
CA ASN A 42 -1.10 1.85 -21.14
C ASN A 42 -1.26 0.91 -19.95
N LEU A 43 -2.50 0.76 -19.48
CA LEU A 43 -2.86 -0.15 -18.39
C LEU A 43 -2.64 -1.60 -18.83
N ILE A 44 -1.88 -2.36 -18.05
CA ILE A 44 -1.67 -3.81 -18.23
C ILE A 44 -2.59 -4.59 -17.31
N SER A 45 -2.71 -4.16 -16.06
CA SER A 45 -3.60 -4.81 -15.09
C SER A 45 -3.93 -3.87 -13.95
N LYS A 46 -5.15 -4.02 -13.42
CA LYS A 46 -5.63 -3.33 -12.23
C LYS A 46 -6.09 -4.38 -11.22
N LYS A 47 -5.72 -4.17 -9.95
CA LYS A 47 -5.99 -5.09 -8.85
C LYS A 47 -6.45 -4.28 -7.64
N ASN A 48 -7.47 -4.78 -6.95
CA ASN A 48 -8.06 -4.16 -5.77
C ASN A 48 -8.57 -5.28 -4.86
N TYR A 49 -8.00 -5.40 -3.67
CA TYR A 49 -8.33 -6.46 -2.72
C TYR A 49 -8.62 -5.88 -1.35
N ILE A 50 -9.76 -6.24 -0.78
CA ILE A 50 -10.01 -6.13 0.66
C ILE A 50 -9.32 -7.32 1.33
N ILE A 51 -8.74 -7.10 2.51
CA ILE A 51 -7.96 -8.10 3.22
C ILE A 51 -8.78 -8.68 4.38
N TYR A 52 -8.76 -10.02 4.47
CA TYR A 52 -9.33 -10.73 5.61
C TYR A 52 -8.50 -10.44 6.87
N PRO A 53 -9.12 -9.94 7.96
CA PRO A 53 -8.39 -9.49 9.13
C PRO A 53 -8.07 -10.66 10.07
N LYS A 54 -6.94 -11.33 9.80
CA LYS A 54 -6.45 -12.42 10.67
C LYS A 54 -5.74 -11.82 11.89
N ASN A 55 -6.36 -11.96 13.06
CA ASN A 55 -5.82 -11.55 14.37
C ASN A 55 -5.66 -10.03 14.55
N PHE A 56 -6.50 -9.23 13.91
CA PHE A 56 -6.62 -7.81 14.19
C PHE A 56 -8.05 -7.36 13.91
N ILE A 57 -8.40 -6.16 14.39
CA ILE A 57 -9.66 -5.50 14.09
C ILE A 57 -9.41 -4.19 13.36
N ILE A 58 -10.39 -3.78 12.56
CA ILE A 58 -10.42 -2.46 11.93
C ILE A 58 -11.00 -1.47 12.94
N ASN A 59 -10.21 -0.46 13.31
CA ASN A 59 -10.62 0.54 14.29
C ASN A 59 -11.66 1.53 13.69
N LYS A 60 -12.39 2.23 14.56
CA LYS A 60 -13.47 3.13 14.13
C LYS A 60 -12.96 4.30 13.28
N GLU A 61 -11.77 4.81 13.57
CA GLU A 61 -11.14 5.91 12.82
C GLU A 61 -10.82 5.51 11.38
N SER A 62 -10.19 4.36 11.19
CA SER A 62 -9.93 3.74 9.89
C SER A 62 -11.23 3.50 9.13
N TYR A 63 -12.27 2.97 9.80
CA TYR A 63 -13.58 2.83 9.17
C TYR A 63 -14.18 4.18 8.74
N ASN A 64 -14.07 5.22 9.57
CA ASN A 64 -14.63 6.53 9.27
C ASN A 64 -14.00 7.14 8.01
N ILE A 65 -12.71 6.90 7.78
CA ILE A 65 -11.95 7.37 6.62
C ILE A 65 -12.23 6.47 5.40
N HIS A 66 -11.96 5.17 5.51
CA HIS A 66 -11.90 4.26 4.35
C HIS A 66 -13.22 3.55 4.04
N LYS A 67 -14.20 3.60 4.97
CA LYS A 67 -15.50 2.92 4.86
C LYS A 67 -15.40 1.40 4.66
N ILE A 68 -14.32 0.80 5.16
CA ILE A 68 -14.11 -0.66 5.22
C ILE A 68 -14.28 -1.10 6.66
N ASN A 69 -15.23 -2.01 6.91
CA ASN A 69 -15.52 -2.52 8.24
C ASN A 69 -15.19 -4.01 8.37
N ASN A 70 -15.14 -4.49 9.62
CA ASN A 70 -14.82 -5.88 9.92
C ASN A 70 -15.78 -6.86 9.21
N TYR A 71 -17.09 -6.58 9.19
CA TYR A 71 -18.09 -7.43 8.52
C TYR A 71 -17.77 -7.64 7.03
N LYS A 72 -17.50 -6.57 6.28
CA LYS A 72 -17.15 -6.63 4.87
C LYS A 72 -15.84 -7.39 4.67
N SER A 73 -14.85 -7.14 5.51
CA SER A 73 -13.54 -7.79 5.41
C SER A 73 -13.57 -9.27 5.78
N TYR A 74 -14.43 -9.71 6.69
CA TYR A 74 -14.61 -11.13 7.01
C TYR A 74 -15.31 -11.89 5.88
N ASN A 75 -16.31 -11.29 5.24
CA ASN A 75 -17.11 -11.95 4.20
C ASN A 75 -16.45 -11.93 2.81
N TYR A 76 -15.76 -10.84 2.46
CA TYR A 76 -15.24 -10.61 1.10
C TYR A 76 -13.73 -10.43 1.05
N GLY A 77 -13.05 -10.54 2.20
CA GLY A 77 -11.62 -10.32 2.30
C GLY A 77 -10.79 -11.50 1.80
N TYR A 78 -9.67 -11.18 1.19
CA TYR A 78 -8.68 -12.15 0.73
C TYR A 78 -7.60 -12.35 1.77
N ASN A 79 -7.00 -13.54 1.77
CA ASN A 79 -5.82 -13.80 2.58
C ASN A 79 -4.65 -12.89 2.14
N ILE A 80 -4.07 -12.14 3.08
CA ILE A 80 -2.98 -11.19 2.77
C ILE A 80 -1.78 -11.84 2.08
N LYS A 81 -1.42 -13.08 2.48
CA LYS A 81 -0.29 -13.81 1.87
C LYS A 81 -0.53 -14.10 0.39
N TYR A 82 -1.77 -14.39 0.01
CA TYR A 82 -2.15 -14.57 -1.40
C TYR A 82 -1.96 -13.27 -2.17
N VAL A 83 -2.51 -12.16 -1.66
CA VAL A 83 -2.46 -10.85 -2.32
C VAL A 83 -1.01 -10.34 -2.46
N LEU A 84 -0.19 -10.45 -1.41
CA LEU A 84 1.22 -10.07 -1.42
C LEU A 84 2.04 -10.84 -2.47
N ASN A 85 1.72 -12.11 -2.73
CA ASN A 85 2.39 -12.89 -3.76
C ASN A 85 2.02 -12.44 -5.18
N ILE A 86 0.77 -12.00 -5.41
CA ILE A 86 0.38 -11.40 -6.70
C ILE A 86 1.12 -10.07 -6.89
N LEU A 87 1.07 -9.20 -5.87
CA LEU A 87 1.73 -7.90 -5.90
C LEU A 87 3.25 -8.04 -6.13
N LYS A 88 3.89 -9.00 -5.47
CA LYS A 88 5.31 -9.34 -5.67
C LYS A 88 5.63 -9.64 -7.14
N LYS A 89 4.78 -10.39 -7.86
CA LYS A 89 4.99 -10.70 -9.29
C LYS A 89 4.96 -9.44 -10.15
N ASP A 90 4.06 -8.50 -9.84
CA ASP A 90 3.98 -7.23 -10.59
C ASP A 90 5.14 -6.29 -10.26
N PHE A 91 5.56 -6.19 -8.98
CA PHE A 91 6.75 -5.40 -8.63
C PHE A 91 8.02 -5.87 -9.34
N LEU A 92 8.17 -7.17 -9.62
CA LEU A 92 9.31 -7.67 -10.38
C LEU A 92 9.37 -7.07 -11.79
N LYS A 93 8.23 -6.70 -12.37
CA LYS A 93 8.12 -6.02 -13.67
C LYS A 93 8.27 -4.50 -13.56
N THR A 94 7.98 -3.95 -12.38
CA THR A 94 7.98 -2.50 -12.10
C THR A 94 9.37 -1.87 -12.10
N LYS A 95 9.46 -0.64 -12.64
CA LYS A 95 10.64 0.24 -12.56
C LYS A 95 10.36 1.50 -11.71
N TYR A 96 9.14 2.02 -11.77
CA TYR A 96 8.70 3.21 -11.05
C TYR A 96 7.50 2.88 -10.18
N ILE A 97 7.52 3.32 -8.93
CA ILE A 97 6.37 3.22 -8.02
C ILE A 97 5.82 4.63 -7.83
N ILE A 98 4.51 4.78 -8.01
CA ILE A 98 3.78 6.03 -7.96
C ILE A 98 2.70 5.89 -6.88
N GLY A 99 2.51 6.91 -6.05
CA GLY A 99 1.47 6.90 -5.03
C GLY A 99 1.51 8.15 -4.16
N TYR A 100 0.47 8.32 -3.36
CA TYR A 100 0.39 9.37 -2.36
C TYR A 100 1.04 8.88 -1.06
N ASN A 101 1.96 9.65 -0.48
CA ASN A 101 2.65 9.26 0.76
C ASN A 101 3.34 7.87 0.74
N LEU A 102 3.96 7.51 -0.39
CA LEU A 102 4.63 6.20 -0.57
C LEU A 102 5.61 5.81 0.54
N LYS A 103 6.19 6.77 1.27
CA LYS A 103 7.11 6.46 2.38
C LYS A 103 6.40 5.67 3.48
N PHE A 104 5.14 5.99 3.75
CA PHE A 104 4.29 5.25 4.67
C PHE A 104 3.90 3.89 4.07
N ASP A 105 3.34 3.88 2.86
CA ASP A 105 2.84 2.66 2.21
C ASP A 105 3.92 1.59 2.07
N ILE A 106 5.12 2.00 1.66
CA ILE A 106 6.24 1.08 1.48
C ILE A 106 6.68 0.49 2.82
N LYS A 107 6.66 1.25 3.91
CA LYS A 107 7.02 0.71 5.24
C LYS A 107 5.96 -0.27 5.76
N VAL A 108 4.67 0.04 5.61
CA VAL A 108 3.56 -0.87 5.92
C VAL A 108 3.68 -2.14 5.06
N LEU A 109 3.95 -2.00 3.77
CA LEU A 109 4.08 -3.14 2.88
C LEU A 109 5.29 -4.01 3.25
N ILE A 110 6.44 -3.42 3.59
CA ILE A 110 7.61 -4.17 4.06
C ILE A 110 7.29 -4.89 5.37
N SER A 111 6.62 -4.22 6.33
CA SER A 111 6.24 -4.87 7.59
C SER A 111 5.30 -6.05 7.34
N GLU A 112 4.37 -5.96 6.38
CA GLU A 112 3.52 -7.08 5.96
C GLU A 112 4.29 -8.23 5.28
N PHE A 113 5.27 -7.92 4.42
CA PHE A 113 6.15 -8.96 3.87
C PHE A 113 6.92 -9.71 4.98
N ILE A 114 7.40 -8.99 5.99
CA ILE A 114 8.10 -9.55 7.16
C ILE A 114 7.13 -10.37 8.03
N ARG A 115 5.97 -9.80 8.39
CA ARG A 115 4.91 -10.43 9.20
C ARG A 115 4.49 -11.78 8.60
N ASN A 116 4.40 -11.85 7.28
CA ASN A 116 4.00 -13.06 6.54
C ASN A 116 5.16 -13.97 6.12
N LYS A 117 6.40 -13.68 6.55
CA LYS A 117 7.63 -14.43 6.21
C LYS A 117 7.84 -14.62 4.70
N ILE A 118 7.39 -13.66 3.90
CA ILE A 118 7.55 -13.71 2.44
C ILE A 118 8.86 -13.02 2.08
N LYS A 119 9.84 -13.79 1.60
CA LYS A 119 11.09 -13.24 1.08
C LYS A 119 10.81 -12.35 -0.13
N PHE A 120 11.01 -11.05 0.03
CA PHE A 120 10.96 -10.10 -1.06
C PHE A 120 12.11 -9.09 -0.95
N LYS A 121 12.98 -9.06 -1.97
CA LYS A 121 14.14 -8.16 -2.03
C LYS A 121 13.70 -6.76 -2.45
N PHE A 122 12.75 -6.16 -1.72
CA PHE A 122 12.24 -4.81 -1.98
C PHE A 122 13.38 -3.79 -2.05
N LEU A 123 14.34 -3.92 -1.12
CA LEU A 123 15.44 -2.97 -0.92
C LEU A 123 16.64 -3.17 -1.86
N LYS A 124 16.79 -4.34 -2.50
CA LYS A 124 17.93 -4.58 -3.41
C LYS A 124 17.67 -4.07 -4.83
N LYS A 125 16.40 -3.94 -5.22
CA LYS A 125 16.02 -3.35 -6.51
C LYS A 125 15.86 -1.84 -6.32
N LYS A 126 16.65 -1.05 -7.04
CA LYS A 126 16.52 0.42 -7.07
C LYS A 126 15.22 0.82 -7.77
N TYR A 127 14.10 0.84 -7.05
CA TYR A 127 12.88 1.48 -7.53
C TYR A 127 13.05 2.99 -7.50
N LYS A 128 12.53 3.67 -8.53
CA LYS A 128 12.36 5.13 -8.50
C LYS A 128 10.97 5.42 -7.95
N TYR A 129 10.90 6.17 -6.86
CA TYR A 129 9.65 6.58 -6.22
C TYR A 129 9.23 7.94 -6.76
N ILE A 130 8.00 8.03 -7.24
CA ILE A 130 7.37 9.28 -7.66
C ILE A 130 6.26 9.56 -6.65
N TYR A 131 6.51 10.53 -5.78
CA TYR A 131 5.54 10.97 -4.79
C TYR A 131 4.58 11.93 -5.45
N ILE A 132 3.29 11.59 -5.42
CA ILE A 132 2.24 12.54 -5.75
C ILE A 132 1.92 13.24 -4.44
N ASP A 133 2.24 14.52 -4.36
CA ASP A 133 1.92 15.36 -3.22
C ASP A 133 0.87 16.38 -3.71
N LEU A 134 -0.40 16.05 -3.54
CA LEU A 134 -1.52 16.89 -4.00
C LEU A 134 -1.44 18.30 -3.41
N PHE A 135 -0.92 18.46 -2.18
CA PHE A 135 -0.70 19.76 -1.56
C PHE A 135 0.30 20.64 -2.33
N LYS A 136 1.37 20.05 -2.91
CA LYS A 136 2.31 20.81 -3.75
C LYS A 136 1.72 21.20 -5.11
N ILE A 137 0.80 20.40 -5.63
CA ILE A 137 0.11 20.69 -6.90
C ILE A 137 -0.92 21.80 -6.68
N LEU A 138 -1.71 21.72 -5.62
CA LEU A 138 -2.71 22.73 -5.27
C LEU A 138 -2.05 24.05 -4.85
N ASN A 139 -0.97 24.01 -4.07
CA ASN A 139 -0.26 25.24 -3.65
C ASN A 139 0.57 25.89 -4.77
N LYS A 140 0.87 25.18 -5.87
CA LYS A 140 1.47 25.79 -7.07
C LYS A 140 0.45 26.53 -7.95
N ASN A 141 -0.85 26.31 -7.74
CA ASN A 141 -1.92 27.01 -8.46
C ASN A 141 -2.40 28.30 -7.76
N ASN A 142 -1.74 28.74 -6.68
CA ASN A 142 -1.94 30.07 -6.08
C ASN A 142 -0.95 31.12 -6.64
N PHE A 143 -0.63 31.03 -7.93
CA PHE A 143 -0.10 32.16 -8.70
C PHE A 143 -1.12 32.48 -9.79
N ASN A 144 -1.66 33.71 -9.72
CA ASN A 144 -2.64 34.35 -10.60
C ASN A 144 -4.11 34.12 -10.24
N LYS A 145 -4.54 34.78 -9.16
CA LYS A 145 -5.72 35.67 -9.16
C LYS A 145 -5.49 36.80 -8.17
#